data_AF-A0A7S0L358-F1
#
_entry.id   AF-A0A7S0L358-F1
#
_cell.length_a   1.000
_cell.length_b   1.000
_cell.length_c   1.000
_cell.angle_alpha   90.00
_cell.angle_beta   90.00
_cell.angle_gamma   90.00
#
_symmetry.space_group_name_H-M   'P 1'
#
loop_
_entity.id
_entity.type
_entity.pdbx_description
1 polymer ?
#
loop_
_entity_poly.entity_id
_entity_poly.type
_entity_poly.pdbx_seq_one_letter_code
_entity_poly.pdbx_strand_id
1 'polypeptide(L)'
;GGGALGPTPPRRAEHRRRTAAEARVAMLEEAARKRKDAALSNVIICEKRDKKAARFTTAGVPYPFTSREQFERSLRHPLGTEWNTADSHSELVAPRLSTVKGAVIEPIPEFRKTAAAKVVAAKREAKKEKDKRKSPAR
;
A
#
# COMPACT_ATOMS: atom_id res chain seq x y z
N GLY A 1 55.46 -44.85 27.33
CA GLY A 1 54.66 -43.92 26.50
C GLY A 1 53.53 -43.40 27.34
N GLY A 2 53.61 -42.15 27.82
CA GLY A 2 52.61 -41.55 28.69
C GLY A 2 51.99 -40.33 28.02
N GLY A 3 50.77 -40.48 27.52
CA GLY A 3 49.95 -39.34 27.09
C GLY A 3 49.28 -38.74 28.33
N ALA A 4 49.74 -37.56 28.75
CA ALA A 4 49.16 -36.83 29.87
C ALA A 4 47.72 -36.40 29.55
N LEU A 5 46.74 -37.07 30.17
CA LEU A 5 45.38 -36.56 30.26
C LEU A 5 45.42 -35.32 31.16
N GLY A 6 45.15 -34.15 30.59
CA GLY A 6 45.15 -32.87 31.31
C GLY A 6 44.17 -32.83 32.50
N PRO A 7 44.25 -31.78 33.35
CA PRO A 7 43.46 -31.70 34.56
C PRO A 7 41.95 -31.78 34.26
N THR A 8 41.27 -32.73 34.90
CA THR A 8 39.82 -32.89 34.78
C THR A 8 39.11 -31.70 35.43
N PRO A 9 38.13 -31.08 34.75
CA PRO A 9 37.42 -29.92 35.30
C PRO A 9 36.64 -30.31 36.57
N PRO A 10 36.52 -29.41 37.56
CA PRO A 10 35.81 -29.71 38.81
C PRO A 10 34.32 -29.99 38.52
N ARG A 11 33.72 -30.99 39.20
CA ARG A 11 32.31 -31.42 39.02
C ARG A 11 31.27 -30.28 38.96
N ARG A 12 31.51 -29.17 39.70
CA ARG A 12 30.65 -27.96 39.69
C ARG A 12 30.68 -27.21 38.35
N ALA A 13 31.81 -27.24 37.65
CA ALA A 13 31.93 -26.67 36.30
C ALA A 13 31.17 -27.50 35.26
N GLU A 14 31.16 -28.83 35.39
CA GLU A 14 30.41 -29.71 34.50
C GLU A 14 28.90 -29.54 34.64
N HIS A 15 28.39 -29.46 35.88
CA HIS A 15 26.97 -29.23 36.15
C HIS A 15 26.49 -27.89 35.54
N ARG A 16 27.26 -26.80 35.71
CA ARG A 16 26.96 -25.50 35.10
C ARG A 16 26.94 -25.53 33.58
N ARG A 17 27.83 -26.33 32.97
CA ARG A 17 27.89 -26.51 31.51
C ARG A 17 26.69 -27.28 30.99
N ARG A 18 26.24 -28.31 31.70
CA ARG A 18 25.03 -29.10 31.36
C ARG A 18 23.77 -28.24 31.45
N THR A 19 23.58 -27.52 32.56
CA THR A 19 22.43 -26.63 32.73
C THR A 19 22.40 -25.50 31.69
N ALA A 20 23.56 -24.97 31.30
CA ALA A 20 23.66 -23.97 30.23
C ALA A 20 23.35 -24.56 28.84
N ALA A 21 23.75 -25.81 28.59
CA ALA A 21 23.43 -26.51 27.34
C ALA A 21 21.92 -26.82 27.25
N GLU A 22 21.31 -27.28 28.34
CA GLU A 22 19.87 -27.52 28.45
C GLU A 22 19.06 -26.22 28.26
N ALA A 23 19.50 -25.12 28.89
CA ALA A 23 18.89 -23.81 28.67
C ALA A 23 18.99 -23.34 27.20
N ARG A 24 20.11 -23.63 26.52
CA ARG A 24 20.29 -23.32 25.10
C ARG A 24 19.35 -24.16 24.22
N VAL A 25 19.17 -25.44 24.53
CA VAL A 25 18.23 -26.31 23.81
C VAL A 25 16.80 -25.82 24.01
N ALA A 26 16.40 -25.52 25.24
CA ALA A 26 15.08 -24.96 25.54
C ALA A 26 14.81 -23.64 24.80
N MET A 27 15.81 -22.75 24.72
CA MET A 27 15.72 -21.51 23.94
C MET A 27 15.57 -21.78 22.45
N LEU A 28 16.30 -22.75 21.88
CA LEU A 28 16.20 -23.11 20.48
C LEU A 28 14.84 -23.75 20.15
N GLU A 29 14.30 -24.59 21.04
CA GLU A 29 12.96 -25.16 20.90
C GLU A 29 11.87 -24.09 20.97
N GLU A 30 11.97 -23.15 21.92
CA GLU A 30 11.04 -22.02 22.01
C GLU A 30 11.10 -21.15 20.75
N ALA A 31 12.31 -20.84 20.26
CA ALA A 31 12.50 -20.11 19.03
C ALA A 31 11.92 -20.87 17.82
N ALA A 32 12.11 -22.20 17.76
CA ALA A 32 11.59 -23.04 16.70
C ALA A 32 10.06 -23.05 16.67
N ARG A 33 9.39 -23.00 17.84
CA ARG A 33 7.93 -22.91 17.98
C ARG A 33 7.36 -21.55 17.58
N LYS A 34 8.11 -20.46 17.75
CA LYS A 34 7.69 -19.09 17.40
C LYS A 34 7.81 -18.77 15.91
N ARG A 35 8.54 -19.58 15.14
CA ARG A 35 8.66 -19.38 13.70
C ARG A 35 7.31 -19.51 13.00
N LYS A 36 7.11 -18.74 11.93
CA LYS A 36 5.86 -18.74 11.16
C LYS A 36 5.56 -20.06 10.46
N ASP A 37 6.60 -20.81 10.15
CA ASP A 37 6.55 -22.10 9.46
C ASP A 37 6.42 -23.29 10.42
N ALA A 38 6.35 -23.08 11.74
CA ALA A 38 6.35 -24.16 12.73
C ALA A 38 5.19 -25.18 12.57
N ALA A 39 4.05 -24.75 12.01
CA ALA A 39 2.89 -25.60 11.76
C ALA A 39 2.92 -26.29 10.38
N LEU A 40 3.92 -26.01 9.53
CA LEU A 40 4.01 -26.51 8.16
C LEU A 40 5.03 -27.65 8.07
N SER A 41 4.68 -28.73 7.38
CA SER A 41 5.53 -29.94 7.30
C SER A 41 6.70 -29.83 6.32
N ASN A 42 6.49 -29.16 5.19
CA ASN A 42 7.42 -29.19 4.05
C ASN A 42 7.99 -27.79 3.69
N VAL A 43 7.77 -26.79 4.54
CA VAL A 43 8.11 -25.40 4.25
C VAL A 43 9.09 -24.89 5.29
N ILE A 44 10.19 -24.30 4.84
CA ILE A 44 11.14 -23.57 5.69
C ILE A 44 11.18 -22.12 5.23
N ILE A 45 10.79 -21.18 6.09
CA ILE A 45 10.71 -19.74 5.75
C ILE A 45 11.93 -19.00 6.30
N CYS A 46 12.62 -18.25 5.45
CA CYS A 46 13.65 -17.30 5.89
C CYS A 46 13.00 -16.02 6.42
N GLU A 47 13.08 -15.76 7.73
CA GLU A 47 12.51 -14.57 8.36
C GLU A 47 13.45 -13.34 8.36
N LYS A 48 14.59 -13.43 7.66
CA LYS A 48 15.58 -12.36 7.60
C LYS A 48 15.05 -11.19 6.79
N ARG A 49 15.12 -9.97 7.34
CA ARG A 49 14.71 -8.74 6.64
C ARG A 49 15.67 -8.39 5.50
N ASP A 50 15.12 -8.18 4.30
CA ASP A 50 15.88 -7.72 3.14
C ASP A 50 16.18 -6.21 3.21
N LYS A 51 17.45 -5.88 3.48
CA LYS A 51 17.92 -4.49 3.60
C LYS A 51 17.81 -3.70 2.28
N LYS A 52 17.95 -4.38 1.14
CA LYS A 52 17.85 -3.75 -0.20
C LYS A 52 16.40 -3.39 -0.52
N ALA A 53 15.46 -4.28 -0.25
CA ALA A 53 14.04 -4.07 -0.49
C ALA A 53 13.40 -3.08 0.50
N ALA A 54 13.92 -3.01 1.73
CA ALA A 54 13.44 -2.09 2.77
C ALA A 54 13.44 -0.60 2.36
N ARG A 55 14.22 -0.21 1.35
CA ARG A 55 14.23 1.17 0.81
C ARG A 55 12.98 1.53 0.01
N PHE A 56 12.31 0.54 -0.54
CA PHE A 56 11.10 0.72 -1.36
C PHE A 56 9.81 0.57 -0.54
N THR A 57 9.93 0.32 0.76
CA THR A 57 8.79 0.27 1.69
C THR A 57 8.68 1.60 2.43
N THR A 58 7.47 2.04 2.72
CA THR A 58 7.23 3.27 3.48
C THR A 58 7.68 3.10 4.94
N ALA A 59 8.31 4.14 5.52
CA ALA A 59 8.77 4.11 6.90
C ALA A 59 7.60 4.10 7.92
N GLY A 60 6.47 4.70 7.56
CA GLY A 60 5.24 4.75 8.36
C GLY A 60 4.03 5.00 7.46
N VAL A 61 2.84 5.08 8.06
CA VAL A 61 1.60 5.35 7.32
C VAL A 61 1.49 6.85 7.04
N PRO A 62 1.34 7.30 5.78
CA PRO A 62 1.21 8.72 5.46
C PRO A 62 -0.17 9.26 5.83
N TYR A 63 -0.24 10.54 6.21
CA TYR A 63 -1.50 11.29 6.29
C TYR A 63 -2.19 11.27 4.92
N PRO A 64 -3.51 11.04 4.79
CA PRO A 64 -4.58 11.06 5.80
C PRO A 64 -4.97 9.69 6.38
N PHE A 65 -4.19 8.63 6.14
CA PHE A 65 -4.58 7.28 6.57
C PHE A 65 -4.28 7.03 8.06
N THR A 66 -5.17 6.29 8.73
CA THR A 66 -5.01 5.93 10.15
C THR A 66 -4.42 4.54 10.34
N SER A 67 -4.57 3.65 9.35
CA SER A 67 -4.11 2.26 9.40
C SER A 67 -3.28 1.91 8.17
N ARG A 68 -2.26 1.06 8.37
CA ARG A 68 -1.41 0.52 7.31
C ARG A 68 -2.22 -0.23 6.26
N GLU A 69 -3.24 -0.98 6.71
CA GLU A 69 -4.09 -1.73 5.79
C GLU A 69 -4.88 -0.82 4.86
N GLN A 70 -5.35 0.34 5.34
CA GLN A 70 -6.07 1.30 4.49
C GLN A 70 -5.16 1.87 3.41
N PHE A 71 -3.93 2.23 3.80
CA PHE A 71 -2.92 2.74 2.87
C PHE A 71 -2.56 1.69 1.80
N GLU A 72 -2.26 0.46 2.20
CA GLU A 72 -1.92 -0.61 1.26
C GLU A 72 -3.11 -0.98 0.34
N ARG A 73 -4.34 -0.94 0.85
CA ARG A 73 -5.55 -1.13 0.03
C ARG A 73 -5.72 -0.02 -1.01
N SER A 74 -5.38 1.23 -0.67
CA SER A 74 -5.50 2.35 -1.60
C SER A 74 -4.53 2.25 -2.79
N LEU A 75 -3.37 1.61 -2.60
CA LEU A 75 -2.34 1.43 -3.63
C LEU A 75 -2.45 0.11 -4.41
N ARG A 76 -3.44 -0.73 -4.09
CA ARG A 76 -3.53 -2.10 -4.64
C ARG A 76 -3.77 -2.12 -6.16
N HIS A 77 -4.41 -1.09 -6.71
CA HIS A 77 -4.76 -1.04 -8.13
C HIS A 77 -3.74 -0.21 -8.93
N PRO A 78 -3.15 -0.74 -10.02
CA PRO A 78 -2.22 0.00 -10.86
C PRO A 78 -2.97 1.06 -11.69
N LEU A 79 -2.33 2.20 -11.95
CA LEU A 79 -2.92 3.29 -12.72
C LEU A 79 -2.55 3.28 -14.21
N GLY A 80 -1.57 2.49 -14.65
CA GLY A 80 -1.05 2.53 -16.02
C GLY A 80 -2.04 2.04 -17.09
N THR A 81 -1.77 2.41 -18.34
CA THR A 81 -2.56 2.04 -19.52
C THR A 81 -2.49 0.56 -19.85
N GLU A 82 -1.45 -0.13 -19.40
CA GLU A 82 -1.20 -1.55 -19.70
C GLU A 82 -2.10 -2.47 -18.87
N TRP A 83 -2.59 -1.99 -17.73
CA TRP A 83 -3.38 -2.78 -16.78
C TRP A 83 -4.86 -2.42 -16.77
N ASN A 84 -5.24 -1.33 -17.46
CA ASN A 84 -6.60 -0.79 -17.47
C ASN A 84 -7.09 -0.54 -18.89
N THR A 85 -8.40 -0.48 -19.08
CA THR A 85 -8.99 0.00 -20.33
C THR A 85 -8.70 1.49 -20.51
N ALA A 86 -8.75 1.97 -21.75
CA ALA A 86 -8.48 3.38 -22.07
C ALA A 86 -9.42 4.34 -21.31
N ASP A 87 -10.70 3.99 -21.18
CA ASP A 87 -11.69 4.80 -20.47
C ASP A 87 -11.39 4.85 -18.97
N SER A 88 -11.17 3.69 -18.32
CA SER A 88 -10.83 3.62 -16.90
C SER A 88 -9.54 4.34 -16.57
N HIS A 89 -8.51 4.22 -17.42
CA HIS A 89 -7.26 4.96 -17.24
C HIS A 89 -7.48 6.47 -17.29
N SER A 90 -8.27 6.94 -18.28
CA SER A 90 -8.60 8.36 -18.43
C SER A 90 -9.35 8.90 -17.22
N GLU A 91 -10.27 8.12 -16.64
CA GLU A 91 -11.01 8.48 -15.42
C GLU A 91 -10.11 8.49 -14.18
N LEU A 92 -9.23 7.49 -14.03
CA LEU A 92 -8.35 7.35 -12.86
C LEU A 92 -7.27 8.45 -12.77
N VAL A 93 -6.78 8.93 -13.90
CA VAL A 93 -5.72 9.95 -13.98
C VAL A 93 -6.28 11.37 -14.10
N ALA A 94 -7.60 11.52 -14.29
CA ALA A 94 -8.23 12.83 -14.38
C ALA A 94 -7.97 13.68 -13.12
N PRO A 95 -7.45 14.91 -13.25
CA PRO A 95 -7.17 15.75 -12.10
C PRO A 95 -8.48 16.21 -11.45
N ARG A 96 -8.47 16.35 -10.12
CA ARG A 96 -9.64 16.85 -9.36
C ARG A 96 -10.08 18.25 -9.77
N LEU A 97 -9.13 19.09 -10.20
CA LEU A 97 -9.38 20.44 -10.68
C LEU A 97 -8.77 20.59 -12.07
N SER A 98 -9.59 20.97 -13.05
CA SER A 98 -9.14 21.31 -14.40
C SER A 98 -9.62 22.72 -14.75
N THR A 99 -8.69 23.57 -15.19
CA THR A 99 -8.98 24.95 -15.62
C THR A 99 -8.76 25.07 -17.11
N VAL A 100 -9.64 25.80 -17.79
CA VAL A 100 -9.47 26.09 -19.22
C VAL A 100 -8.37 27.13 -19.39
N LYS A 101 -7.37 26.83 -20.22
CA LYS A 101 -6.29 27.77 -20.53
C LYS A 101 -6.87 29.01 -21.22
N GLY A 102 -6.49 30.20 -20.76
CA GLY A 102 -6.89 31.48 -21.37
C GLY A 102 -8.29 31.98 -20.99
N ALA A 103 -9.03 31.25 -20.16
CA ALA A 103 -10.31 31.73 -19.62
C ALA A 103 -10.12 32.34 -18.22
N VAL A 104 -10.75 33.48 -17.97
CA VAL A 104 -10.82 34.09 -16.62
C VAL A 104 -11.78 33.26 -15.77
N ILE A 105 -11.35 32.90 -14.56
CA ILE A 105 -12.20 32.17 -13.60
C ILE A 105 -13.02 33.19 -12.85
N GLU A 106 -14.31 33.29 -13.19
CA GLU A 106 -15.24 34.12 -12.46
C GLU A 106 -15.51 33.54 -11.06
N PRO A 107 -15.69 34.39 -10.03
CA PRO A 107 -16.09 33.93 -8.71
C PRO A 107 -17.45 33.22 -8.79
N ILE A 108 -17.67 32.29 -7.85
CA ILE A 108 -18.94 31.59 -7.75
C ILE A 108 -20.04 32.64 -7.49
N PRO A 109 -21.09 32.71 -8.31
CA PRO A 109 -22.16 33.67 -8.10
C PRO A 109 -22.89 33.35 -6.79
N GLU A 110 -23.37 34.39 -6.09
CA GLU A 110 -24.18 34.21 -4.89
C GLU A 110 -25.36 33.26 -5.18
N PHE A 111 -25.62 32.33 -4.25
CA PHE A 111 -26.66 31.32 -4.36
C PHE A 111 -28.07 31.93 -4.23
N ARG A 112 -28.45 32.80 -5.16
CA ARG A 112 -29.85 33.09 -5.45
C ARG A 112 -30.33 32.05 -6.44
N LYS A 113 -31.24 31.18 -6.01
CA LYS A 113 -31.85 30.06 -6.78
C LYS A 113 -32.25 30.41 -8.22
N THR A 114 -32.46 31.70 -8.50
CA THR A 114 -32.83 32.25 -9.80
C THR A 114 -31.68 32.30 -10.83
N ALA A 115 -30.41 32.40 -10.41
CA ALA A 115 -29.27 32.51 -11.33
C ALA A 115 -28.93 31.17 -12.01
N ALA A 116 -28.88 30.08 -11.23
CA ALA A 116 -28.63 28.73 -11.76
C ALA A 116 -29.72 28.28 -12.75
N ALA A 117 -30.99 28.60 -12.48
CA ALA A 117 -32.10 28.30 -13.37
C ALA A 117 -31.98 29.01 -14.74
N LYS A 118 -31.51 30.26 -14.76
CA LYS A 118 -31.29 31.02 -16.00
C LYS A 118 -30.15 30.44 -16.84
N VAL A 119 -29.04 30.04 -16.22
CA VAL A 119 -27.90 29.41 -16.93
C VAL A 119 -28.29 28.06 -17.53
N VAL A 120 -29.06 27.24 -16.80
CA VAL A 120 -29.54 25.94 -17.29
C VAL A 120 -30.57 26.14 -18.42
N ALA A 121 -31.47 27.12 -18.30
CA ALA A 121 -32.41 27.47 -19.37
C ALA A 121 -31.68 27.95 -20.64
N ALA A 122 -30.69 28.84 -20.51
CA ALA A 122 -29.89 29.33 -21.63
C ALA A 122 -29.09 28.21 -22.32
N LYS A 123 -28.50 27.27 -21.55
CA LYS A 123 -27.82 26.09 -22.13
C LYS A 123 -28.79 25.15 -22.86
N ARG A 124 -30.02 24.97 -22.37
CA ARG A 124 -31.06 24.16 -23.05
C ARG A 124 -31.52 24.81 -24.36
N GLU A 125 -31.73 26.12 -24.37
CA GLU A 125 -32.07 26.89 -25.57
C GLU A 125 -30.95 26.82 -26.61
N ALA A 126 -29.68 27.03 -26.22
CA ALA A 126 -28.53 26.93 -27.12
C ALA A 126 -28.34 25.51 -27.69
N LYS A 127 -28.63 24.47 -26.90
CA LYS A 127 -28.59 23.07 -27.38
C LYS A 127 -29.72 22.80 -28.38
N LYS A 128 -30.93 23.28 -28.11
CA LYS A 128 -32.09 23.14 -29.00
C LYS A 128 -31.87 23.84 -30.35
N GLU A 129 -31.29 25.03 -30.33
CA GLU A 129 -30.87 25.78 -31.53
C GLU A 129 -29.81 25.01 -32.34
N LYS A 130 -28.81 24.44 -31.66
CA LYS A 130 -27.75 23.65 -32.30
C LYS A 130 -28.27 22.35 -32.92
N ASP A 131 -29.19 21.65 -32.23
CA ASP A 131 -29.81 20.42 -32.73
C ASP A 131 -30.72 20.71 -33.94
N LYS A 132 -31.45 21.83 -33.93
CA LYS A 132 -32.31 22.29 -35.05
C LYS A 132 -31.50 22.71 -36.29
N ARG A 133 -30.29 23.23 -36.10
CA ARG A 133 -29.33 23.51 -37.19
C ARG A 133 -28.62 22.25 -37.71
N LYS A 134 -28.61 21.16 -36.93
CA LYS A 134 -27.94 19.90 -37.27
C LYS A 134 -28.89 18.88 -37.93
N SER A 135 -30.20 19.08 -37.86
CA SER A 135 -31.16 18.32 -38.68
C SER A 135 -31.10 18.81 -40.13
N PRO A 136 -30.60 17.99 -41.08
CA PRO A 136 -30.68 18.32 -42.49
C PRO A 136 -32.12 18.20 -42.97
N ALA A 137 -32.53 19.09 -43.86
CA ALA A 137 -33.68 18.82 -44.71
C ALA A 137 -33.31 17.69 -45.68
N ARG A 138 -34.13 16.63 -45.67
CA ARG A 138 -34.20 15.48 -46.58
C ARG A 138 -33.65 14.16 -46.06
#